data_AF-A0AAV5PYA7-F1
#
_entry.id   AF-A0AAV5PYA7-F1
#
_cell.length_a   1.000
_cell.length_b   1.000
_cell.length_c   1.000
_cell.angle_alpha   90.00
_cell.angle_beta   90.00
_cell.angle_gamma   90.00
#
_symmetry.space_group_name_H-M   'P 1'
#
loop_
_entity.id
_entity.type
_entity.pdbx_description
1 polymer ?
#
loop_
_entity_poly.entity_id
_entity_poly.type
_entity_poly.pdbx_seq_one_letter_code
_entity_poly.pdbx_strand_id
1 'polypeptide(L)'
;MSINKQTKAAKRKGKMNGKREVQPEVSTDSVARNLMANTPNKTPKAAKRKLQGGDLKKHLRSAQLYGKKKELKKYTDKELGIPTLNKAILPGVIKKKGKKGKKFIGDGDNIILSRIIKQVNDDRDLVNESKLEKSKRLEEIRDLRRQEMERKEEEKKGKLEGVKTDIKKKANLARNARRKNAREAKKALEKEVSGKSKKSVSFA
;
A
#
# COMPACT_ATOMS: atom_id res chain seq x y z
N MET A 1 -66.50 -12.10 18.04
CA MET A 1 -65.28 -12.06 18.87
C MET A 1 -64.50 -10.80 18.52
N SER A 2 -64.40 -9.86 19.46
CA SER A 2 -63.87 -8.50 19.26
C SER A 2 -62.34 -8.48 19.28
N ILE A 3 -61.72 -8.07 18.18
CA ILE A 3 -60.27 -7.81 18.11
C ILE A 3 -60.02 -6.38 18.58
N ASN A 4 -59.49 -6.26 19.79
CA ASN A 4 -59.04 -5.02 20.43
C ASN A 4 -57.97 -4.30 19.57
N LYS A 5 -58.40 -3.46 18.63
CA LYS A 5 -57.50 -2.51 17.95
C LYS A 5 -57.32 -1.29 18.84
N GLN A 6 -56.32 -1.34 19.72
CA GLN A 6 -55.88 -0.15 20.44
C GLN A 6 -55.47 0.94 19.44
N THR A 7 -56.16 2.09 19.49
CA THR A 7 -55.88 3.25 18.65
C THR A 7 -54.49 3.81 18.97
N LYS A 8 -53.82 4.47 18.00
CA LYS A 8 -52.50 5.12 18.20
C LYS A 8 -52.48 6.09 19.41
N ALA A 9 -53.64 6.61 19.81
CA ALA A 9 -53.81 7.44 21.00
C ALA A 9 -53.56 6.67 22.31
N ALA A 10 -54.02 5.41 22.42
CA ALA A 10 -53.80 4.58 23.60
C ALA A 10 -52.29 4.28 23.85
N LYS A 11 -51.49 4.17 22.77
CA LYS A 11 -50.04 3.99 22.86
C LYS A 11 -49.28 5.24 23.36
N ARG A 12 -49.90 6.42 23.35
CA ARG A 12 -49.27 7.68 23.79
C ARG A 12 -49.49 8.01 25.28
N LYS A 13 -50.41 7.33 25.97
CA LYS A 13 -50.70 7.60 27.39
C LYS A 13 -49.58 7.20 28.36
N GLY A 14 -48.67 6.29 27.97
CA GLY A 14 -47.61 5.78 28.85
C GLY A 14 -46.37 6.66 29.02
N LYS A 15 -46.29 7.83 28.37
CA LYS A 15 -45.09 8.69 28.38
C LYS A 15 -45.32 10.11 28.89
N MET A 16 -46.46 10.39 29.54
CA MET A 16 -46.70 11.74 30.05
C MET A 16 -45.94 12.08 31.35
N ASN A 17 -45.55 11.08 32.15
CA ASN A 17 -44.79 11.29 33.40
C ASN A 17 -43.37 10.71 33.32
N GLY A 18 -42.66 10.94 32.22
CA GLY A 18 -41.22 10.69 32.19
C GLY A 18 -40.52 11.74 33.05
N LYS A 19 -39.88 11.33 34.15
CA LYS A 19 -38.93 12.21 34.85
C LYS A 19 -37.89 12.69 33.83
N ARG A 20 -37.54 13.97 33.88
CA ARG A 20 -36.48 14.54 33.02
C ARG A 20 -35.17 13.85 33.41
N GLU A 21 -34.79 12.80 32.68
CA GLU A 21 -33.49 12.15 32.91
C GLU A 21 -32.40 13.13 32.49
N VAL A 22 -31.60 13.56 33.47
CA VAL A 22 -30.43 14.39 33.23
C VAL A 22 -29.34 13.47 32.69
N GLN A 23 -29.41 13.19 31.39
CA GLN A 23 -28.35 12.48 30.69
C GLN A 23 -27.24 13.48 30.36
N PRO A 24 -25.96 13.15 30.63
CA PRO A 24 -24.87 14.06 30.34
C PRO A 24 -24.80 14.35 28.84
N GLU A 25 -24.57 15.62 28.48
CA GLU A 25 -24.55 16.09 27.08
C GLU A 25 -23.50 15.34 26.23
N VAL A 26 -22.43 14.88 26.87
CA VAL A 26 -21.37 14.03 26.28
C VAL A 26 -21.91 12.69 25.74
N SER A 27 -23.03 12.20 26.28
CA SER A 27 -23.66 10.93 25.89
C SER A 27 -24.71 11.09 24.80
N THR A 28 -25.27 12.28 24.60
CA THR A 28 -26.35 12.53 23.62
C THR A 28 -25.82 13.27 22.40
N ASP A 29 -24.95 14.24 22.60
CA ASP A 29 -24.38 15.05 21.53
C ASP A 29 -23.16 14.37 20.89
N SER A 30 -23.23 14.24 19.57
CA SER A 30 -22.15 13.70 18.75
C SER A 30 -20.94 14.62 18.69
N VAL A 31 -21.13 15.94 18.80
CA VAL A 31 -20.05 16.93 18.75
C VAL A 31 -19.28 16.90 20.07
N ALA A 32 -19.98 17.00 21.20
CA ALA A 32 -19.39 16.88 22.54
C ALA A 32 -18.61 15.56 22.73
N ARG A 33 -19.14 14.44 22.23
CA ARG A 33 -18.45 13.14 22.31
C ARG A 33 -17.12 13.11 21.56
N ASN A 34 -17.01 13.80 20.41
CA ASN A 34 -15.80 13.81 19.60
C ASN A 34 -14.67 14.67 20.20
N LEU A 35 -14.98 15.53 21.18
CA LEU A 35 -14.00 16.38 21.87
C LEU A 35 -13.31 15.67 23.05
N MET A 36 -13.78 14.48 23.43
CA MET A 36 -13.20 13.71 24.53
C MET A 36 -11.86 13.09 24.14
N ALA A 37 -10.84 13.29 24.96
CA ALA A 37 -9.48 12.78 24.71
C ALA A 37 -9.39 11.24 24.67
N ASN A 38 -10.29 10.54 25.37
CA ASN A 38 -10.32 9.07 25.48
C ASN A 38 -11.64 8.50 24.94
N THR A 39 -11.90 8.64 23.63
CA THR A 39 -13.00 7.88 23.01
C THR A 39 -12.50 6.49 22.55
N PRO A 40 -13.18 5.38 22.91
CA PRO A 40 -12.88 4.09 22.30
C PRO A 40 -13.21 4.16 20.80
N ASN A 41 -12.28 3.73 19.94
CA ASN A 41 -12.46 3.69 18.50
C ASN A 41 -13.63 2.75 18.13
N LYS A 42 -14.85 3.29 18.02
CA LYS A 42 -16.02 2.51 17.60
C LYS A 42 -15.84 2.17 16.13
N THR A 43 -15.70 0.89 15.82
CA THR A 43 -15.66 0.41 14.44
C THR A 43 -16.97 0.79 13.73
N PRO A 44 -16.91 1.20 12.45
CA PRO A 44 -18.13 1.54 11.72
C PRO A 44 -19.06 0.33 11.70
N LYS A 45 -20.36 0.58 11.92
CA LYS A 45 -21.38 -0.48 11.83
C LYS A 45 -21.26 -1.14 10.46
N ALA A 46 -21.15 -2.47 10.45
CA ALA A 46 -21.03 -3.23 9.21
C ALA A 46 -22.23 -2.94 8.29
N ALA A 47 -21.96 -2.70 7.00
CA ALA A 47 -22.99 -2.36 6.02
C ALA A 47 -24.06 -3.46 5.84
N LYS A 48 -23.74 -4.70 6.20
CA LYS A 48 -24.66 -5.84 6.18
C LYS A 48 -24.71 -6.51 7.54
N ARG A 49 -25.93 -6.83 7.99
CA ARG A 49 -26.16 -7.60 9.21
C ARG A 49 -25.62 -9.02 9.03
N LYS A 50 -24.82 -9.50 9.99
CA LYS A 50 -24.38 -10.90 10.04
C LYS A 50 -25.58 -11.79 10.37
N LEU A 51 -25.78 -12.89 9.64
CA LEU A 51 -26.82 -13.86 9.98
C LEU A 51 -26.46 -14.55 11.30
N GLN A 52 -27.45 -14.74 12.17
CA GLN A 52 -27.29 -15.42 13.45
C GLN A 52 -28.45 -16.40 13.71
N GLY A 53 -28.24 -17.37 14.59
CA GLY A 53 -29.26 -18.32 15.02
C GLY A 53 -29.81 -19.18 13.87
N GLY A 54 -31.13 -19.32 13.82
CA GLY A 54 -31.82 -20.18 12.85
C GLY A 54 -31.53 -19.83 11.38
N ASP A 55 -31.33 -18.56 11.07
CA ASP A 55 -31.03 -18.12 9.71
C ASP A 55 -29.63 -18.54 9.26
N LEU A 56 -28.67 -18.56 10.20
CA LEU A 56 -27.33 -19.08 9.94
C LEU A 56 -27.39 -20.60 9.68
N LYS A 57 -28.16 -21.34 10.48
CA LYS A 57 -28.34 -22.79 10.31
C LYS A 57 -28.97 -23.13 8.97
N LYS A 58 -30.00 -22.37 8.54
CA LYS A 58 -30.62 -22.51 7.22
C LYS A 58 -29.62 -22.21 6.09
N HIS A 59 -28.85 -21.13 6.21
CA HIS A 59 -27.83 -20.78 5.23
C HIS A 59 -26.75 -21.87 5.11
N LEU A 60 -26.23 -22.38 6.23
CA LEU A 60 -25.23 -23.46 6.24
C LEU A 60 -25.77 -24.75 5.62
N ARG A 61 -27.00 -25.16 5.96
CA ARG A 61 -27.63 -26.34 5.35
C ARG A 61 -27.80 -26.18 3.84
N SER A 62 -28.24 -24.99 3.40
CA SER A 62 -28.36 -24.70 1.97
C SER A 62 -27.01 -24.71 1.24
N ALA A 63 -25.95 -24.21 1.89
CA ALA A 63 -24.60 -24.19 1.34
C ALA A 63 -23.95 -25.58 1.29
N GLN A 64 -24.29 -26.48 2.23
CA GLN A 64 -23.87 -27.88 2.19
C GLN A 64 -24.56 -28.63 1.04
N LEU A 65 -25.86 -28.41 0.85
CA LEU A 65 -26.65 -29.16 -0.14
C LEU A 65 -26.40 -28.68 -1.58
N TYR A 66 -26.30 -27.36 -1.79
CA TYR A 66 -26.21 -26.76 -3.13
C TYR A 66 -24.88 -26.04 -3.40
N GLY A 67 -23.93 -26.11 -2.46
CA GLY A 67 -22.68 -25.36 -2.52
C GLY A 67 -22.88 -23.86 -2.24
N LYS A 68 -21.76 -23.12 -2.22
CA LYS A 68 -21.79 -21.66 -2.14
C LYS A 68 -22.43 -21.11 -3.42
N LYS A 69 -23.52 -20.35 -3.30
CA LYS A 69 -24.11 -19.62 -4.43
C LYS A 69 -23.02 -18.77 -5.09
N LYS A 70 -22.76 -19.00 -6.38
CA LYS A 70 -21.84 -18.19 -7.16
C LYS A 70 -22.35 -16.75 -7.14
N GLU A 71 -21.49 -15.81 -6.77
CA GLU A 71 -21.84 -14.40 -6.85
C GLU A 71 -22.09 -14.06 -8.31
N LEU A 72 -23.23 -13.41 -8.59
CA LEU A 72 -23.52 -12.90 -9.93
C LEU A 72 -22.38 -11.96 -10.34
N LYS A 73 -21.82 -12.18 -11.53
CA LYS A 73 -20.79 -11.30 -12.10
C LYS A 73 -21.38 -9.91 -12.17
N LYS A 74 -20.84 -8.99 -11.37
CA LYS A 74 -21.20 -7.58 -11.42
C LYS A 74 -20.32 -6.95 -12.48
N TYR A 75 -20.88 -6.71 -13.65
CA TYR A 75 -20.18 -5.98 -14.69
C TYR A 75 -20.07 -4.52 -14.28
N THR A 76 -18.89 -3.94 -14.49
CA THR A 76 -18.73 -2.49 -14.34
C THR A 76 -19.29 -1.78 -15.56
N ASP A 77 -19.72 -0.51 -15.42
CA ASP A 77 -20.25 0.30 -16.52
C ASP A 77 -19.30 0.32 -17.74
N LYS A 78 -17.99 0.20 -17.48
CA LYS A 78 -16.92 0.13 -18.49
C LYS A 78 -16.92 -1.20 -19.25
N GLU A 79 -17.19 -2.31 -18.56
CA GLU A 79 -17.25 -3.64 -19.17
C GLU A 79 -18.48 -3.83 -20.05
N LEU A 80 -19.57 -3.13 -19.73
CA LEU A 80 -20.80 -3.12 -20.52
C LEU A 80 -20.76 -2.11 -21.69
N GLY A 81 -19.64 -1.38 -21.87
CA GLY A 81 -19.50 -0.40 -22.93
C GLY A 81 -20.50 0.77 -22.84
N ILE A 82 -21.02 1.05 -21.63
CA ILE A 82 -22.03 2.08 -21.45
C ILE A 82 -21.32 3.45 -21.49
N PRO A 83 -21.69 4.35 -22.42
CA PRO A 83 -21.08 5.67 -22.48
C PRO A 83 -21.35 6.44 -21.18
N THR A 84 -20.30 7.08 -20.64
CA THR A 84 -20.43 7.89 -19.43
C THR A 84 -21.16 9.18 -19.77
N LEU A 85 -22.39 9.32 -19.29
CA LEU A 85 -23.13 10.57 -19.38
C LEU A 85 -22.43 11.67 -18.56
N ASN A 86 -22.60 12.92 -19.00
CA ASN A 86 -22.17 14.10 -18.24
C ASN A 86 -22.88 14.11 -16.88
N LYS A 87 -22.12 13.89 -15.81
CA LYS A 87 -22.64 13.92 -14.44
C LYS A 87 -22.51 15.33 -13.89
N ALA A 88 -23.56 15.84 -13.24
CA ALA A 88 -23.43 17.04 -12.42
C ALA A 88 -22.40 16.76 -11.32
N ILE A 89 -21.34 17.56 -11.26
CA ILE A 89 -20.37 17.50 -10.17
C ILE A 89 -21.11 17.99 -8.93
N LEU A 90 -21.64 17.07 -8.10
CA LEU A 90 -22.12 17.43 -6.77
C LEU A 90 -20.92 17.94 -5.99
N PRO A 91 -20.89 19.23 -5.58
CA PRO A 91 -19.78 19.80 -4.84
C PRO A 91 -19.85 19.32 -3.38
N GLY A 92 -19.72 18.01 -3.16
CA GLY A 92 -19.40 17.50 -1.84
C GLY A 92 -18.04 18.06 -1.41
N VAL A 93 -17.86 18.30 -0.11
CA VAL A 93 -16.56 18.69 0.44
C VAL A 93 -15.58 17.55 0.19
N ILE A 94 -14.88 17.61 -0.95
CA ILE A 94 -13.67 16.83 -1.18
C ILE A 94 -12.75 17.26 -0.05
N LYS A 95 -12.59 16.40 0.96
CA LYS A 95 -11.56 16.57 1.98
C LYS A 95 -10.23 16.55 1.23
N LYS A 96 -9.77 17.73 0.79
CA LYS A 96 -8.44 17.93 0.25
C LYS A 96 -7.53 17.42 1.37
N LYS A 97 -6.91 16.24 1.16
CA LYS A 97 -5.85 15.80 2.06
C LYS A 97 -4.89 16.98 2.09
N GLY A 98 -4.69 17.57 3.27
CA GLY A 98 -3.76 18.69 3.43
C GLY A 98 -2.44 18.32 2.77
N LYS A 99 -1.69 19.32 2.30
CA LYS A 99 -0.35 19.10 1.75
C LYS A 99 0.41 18.24 2.77
N LYS A 100 0.82 17.03 2.38
CA LYS A 100 1.73 16.23 3.21
C LYS A 100 2.93 17.14 3.46
N GLY A 101 3.23 17.43 4.72
CA GLY A 101 4.31 18.35 5.08
C GLY A 101 5.63 17.95 4.42
N LYS A 102 6.60 18.88 4.36
CA LYS A 102 7.94 18.56 3.86
C LYS A 102 8.51 17.41 4.71
N LYS A 103 8.82 16.27 4.08
CA LYS A 103 9.56 15.19 4.73
C LYS A 103 11.04 15.53 4.67
N PHE A 104 11.62 15.85 5.81
CA PHE A 104 13.05 16.19 5.90
C PHE A 104 13.93 14.95 5.77
N ILE A 105 13.44 13.79 6.23
CA ILE A 105 14.18 12.53 6.33
C ILE A 105 13.19 11.39 6.00
N GLY A 106 13.66 10.31 5.36
CA GLY A 106 12.84 9.13 5.11
C GLY A 106 12.52 8.40 6.41
N ASP A 107 11.35 7.76 6.51
CA ASP A 107 10.88 7.10 7.74
C ASP A 107 11.80 5.91 8.19
N GLY A 108 12.81 5.53 7.38
CA GLY A 108 13.80 4.50 7.69
C GLY A 108 15.23 5.00 7.97
N ASP A 109 15.49 6.31 7.86
CA ASP A 109 16.85 6.88 7.93
C ASP A 109 17.21 7.32 9.36
N ASN A 110 17.10 6.39 10.32
CA ASN A 110 17.29 6.66 11.76
C ASN A 110 18.69 7.22 12.10
N ILE A 111 19.71 6.88 11.31
CA ILE A 111 21.07 7.40 11.49
C ILE A 111 21.13 8.91 11.18
N ILE A 112 20.53 9.31 10.06
CA ILE A 112 20.48 10.71 9.63
C ILE A 112 19.68 11.54 10.64
N LEU A 113 18.55 11.00 11.10
CA LEU A 113 17.72 11.62 12.13
C LEU A 113 18.49 11.81 13.44
N SER A 114 19.11 10.75 13.95
CA SER A 114 19.90 10.81 15.20
C SER A 114 21.04 11.80 15.10
N ARG A 115 21.76 11.84 13.97
CA ARG A 115 22.84 12.81 13.73
C ARG A 115 22.33 14.25 13.79
N ILE A 116 21.23 14.55 13.10
CA ILE A 116 20.68 15.91 13.04
C ILE A 116 20.18 16.34 14.42
N ILE A 117 19.48 15.47 15.14
CA ILE A 117 19.01 15.76 16.50
C ILE A 117 20.20 16.07 17.42
N LYS A 118 21.24 15.23 17.42
CA LYS A 118 22.42 15.44 18.26
C LYS A 118 23.18 16.72 17.90
N GLN A 119 23.36 17.00 16.61
CA GLN A 119 24.02 18.21 16.15
C GLN A 119 23.25 19.47 16.56
N VAL A 120 21.92 19.49 16.37
CA VAL A 120 21.08 20.62 16.76
C VAL A 120 21.05 20.82 18.29
N ASN A 121 21.08 19.73 19.05
CA ASN A 121 21.14 19.82 20.51
C ASN A 121 22.49 20.35 20.99
N ASP A 122 23.61 19.93 20.38
CA ASP A 122 24.96 20.44 20.71
C ASP A 122 25.08 21.96 20.47
N ASP A 123 24.49 22.46 19.38
CA ASP A 123 24.45 23.90 19.10
C ASP A 123 23.63 24.71 20.14
N ARG A 124 22.70 24.06 20.86
CA ARG A 124 21.76 24.71 21.80
C ARG A 124 22.09 24.50 23.28
N ASP A 125 22.75 23.40 23.64
CA ASP A 125 23.17 23.10 25.00
C ASP A 125 24.45 23.87 25.36
N LEU A 126 24.31 25.15 25.70
CA LEU A 126 25.47 26.02 25.95
C LEU A 126 25.98 26.07 27.40
N VAL A 127 25.25 25.53 28.40
CA VAL A 127 25.34 26.16 29.73
C VAL A 127 25.95 25.31 30.86
N ASN A 128 25.91 23.97 30.89
CA ASN A 128 26.26 23.24 32.13
C ASN A 128 26.95 21.86 31.99
N GLU A 129 27.63 21.56 30.88
CA GLU A 129 28.29 20.25 30.73
C GLU A 129 29.78 20.25 31.10
N SER A 130 30.25 19.12 31.61
CA SER A 130 31.68 18.90 31.84
C SER A 130 32.43 18.75 30.51
N LYS A 131 33.72 19.12 30.47
CA LYS A 131 34.56 18.98 29.26
C LYS A 131 34.58 17.54 28.70
N LEU A 132 34.48 16.55 29.58
CA LEU A 132 34.46 15.13 29.21
C LEU A 132 33.15 14.70 28.53
N GLU A 133 32.02 15.27 28.95
CA GLU A 133 30.73 15.00 28.32
C GLU A 133 30.67 15.64 26.93
N LYS A 134 31.17 16.87 26.80
CA LYS A 134 31.30 17.54 25.51
C LYS A 134 32.13 16.73 24.52
N SER A 135 33.28 16.20 24.94
CA SER A 135 34.12 15.38 24.06
C SER A 135 33.41 14.10 23.61
N LYS A 136 32.66 13.45 24.52
CA LYS A 136 31.88 12.24 24.18
C LYS A 136 30.77 12.56 23.18
N ARG A 137 30.03 13.66 23.36
CA ARG A 137 28.99 14.11 22.42
C ARG A 137 29.55 14.37 21.02
N LEU A 138 30.69 15.06 20.94
CA LEU A 138 31.36 15.32 19.66
C LEU A 138 31.88 14.04 19.00
N GLU A 139 32.36 13.07 19.77
CA GLU A 139 32.75 11.75 19.27
C GLU A 139 31.55 10.98 18.71
N GLU A 140 30.43 10.97 19.42
CA GLU A 140 29.18 10.36 18.95
C GLU A 140 28.69 10.99 17.63
N ILE A 141 28.78 12.32 17.50
CA ILE A 141 28.41 13.02 16.25
C ILE A 141 29.37 12.62 15.11
N ARG A 142 30.67 12.50 15.39
CA ARG A 142 31.67 12.06 14.40
C ARG A 142 31.42 10.63 13.94
N ASP A 143 31.09 9.72 14.85
CA ASP A 143 30.81 8.33 14.50
C ASP A 143 29.54 8.18 13.67
N LEU A 144 28.46 8.89 14.04
CA LEU A 144 27.25 8.94 13.21
C LEU A 144 27.52 9.52 11.82
N ARG A 145 28.41 10.52 11.73
CA ARG A 145 28.81 11.11 10.44
C ARG A 145 29.64 10.14 9.60
N ARG A 146 30.53 9.37 10.21
CA ARG A 146 31.29 8.30 9.54
C ARG A 146 30.36 7.23 8.98
N GLN A 147 29.43 6.74 9.79
CA GLN A 147 28.44 5.73 9.37
C GLN A 147 27.58 6.19 8.19
N GLU A 148 27.19 7.47 8.16
CA GLU A 148 26.46 8.01 7.01
C GLU A 148 27.33 8.11 5.75
N MET A 149 28.59 8.52 5.89
CA MET A 149 29.51 8.57 4.75
C MET A 149 29.77 7.17 4.19
N GLU A 150 30.00 6.20 5.06
CA GLU A 150 30.17 4.79 4.68
C GLU A 150 28.96 4.26 3.91
N ARG A 151 27.74 4.46 4.43
CA ARG A 151 26.51 4.08 3.70
C ARG A 151 26.40 4.75 2.33
N LYS A 152 26.73 6.03 2.22
CA LYS A 152 26.72 6.75 0.93
C LYS A 152 27.78 6.22 -0.03
N GLU A 153 28.94 5.83 0.48
CA GLU A 153 30.01 5.22 -0.32
C GLU A 153 29.62 3.82 -0.79
N GLU A 154 29.02 3.00 0.07
CA GLU A 154 28.47 1.69 -0.28
C GLU A 154 27.39 1.79 -1.35
N GLU A 155 26.46 2.75 -1.24
CA GLU A 155 25.45 2.99 -2.26
C GLU A 155 26.05 3.39 -3.60
N LYS A 156 27.06 4.27 -3.60
CA LYS A 156 27.79 4.67 -4.82
C LYS A 156 28.52 3.47 -5.43
N LYS A 157 29.22 2.68 -4.60
CA LYS A 157 29.91 1.47 -5.03
C LYS A 157 28.94 0.45 -5.61
N GLY A 158 27.80 0.23 -4.96
CA GLY A 158 26.74 -0.67 -5.43
C GLY A 158 26.17 -0.24 -6.79
N LYS A 159 25.94 1.06 -7.00
CA LYS A 159 25.52 1.61 -8.30
C LYS A 159 26.57 1.38 -9.39
N LEU A 160 27.84 1.65 -9.09
CA LEU A 160 28.93 1.44 -10.04
C LEU A 160 29.13 -0.03 -10.40
N GLU A 161 29.12 -0.92 -9.41
CA GLU A 161 29.23 -2.36 -9.65
C GLU A 161 28.02 -2.89 -10.42
N GLY A 162 26.80 -2.45 -10.09
CA GLY A 162 25.59 -2.76 -10.84
C GLY A 162 25.75 -2.44 -12.34
N VAL A 163 26.13 -1.20 -12.65
CA VAL A 163 26.36 -0.76 -14.04
C VAL A 163 27.46 -1.56 -14.73
N LYS A 164 28.59 -1.85 -14.04
CA LYS A 164 29.65 -2.70 -14.59
C LYS A 164 29.13 -4.10 -14.94
N THR A 165 28.35 -4.72 -14.06
CA THR A 165 27.80 -6.05 -14.33
C THR A 165 26.80 -6.03 -15.49
N ASP A 166 26.00 -4.99 -15.61
CA ASP A 166 25.02 -4.84 -16.69
C ASP A 166 25.71 -4.65 -18.05
N ILE A 167 26.76 -3.83 -18.11
CA ILE A 167 27.59 -3.69 -19.31
C ILE A 167 28.21 -5.04 -19.69
N LYS A 168 28.78 -5.76 -18.72
CA LYS A 168 29.38 -7.08 -18.95
C LYS A 168 28.36 -8.11 -19.44
N LYS A 169 27.16 -8.13 -18.87
CA LYS A 169 26.05 -9.00 -19.30
C LYS A 169 25.60 -8.67 -20.72
N LYS A 170 25.40 -7.39 -21.06
CA LYS A 170 25.03 -6.93 -22.41
C LYS A 170 26.10 -7.32 -23.44
N ALA A 171 27.38 -7.11 -23.12
CA ALA A 171 28.48 -7.48 -23.99
C ALA A 171 28.56 -9.00 -24.21
N ASN A 172 28.38 -9.80 -23.16
CA ASN A 172 28.38 -11.26 -23.27
C ASN A 172 27.19 -11.78 -24.08
N LEU A 173 26.00 -11.21 -23.90
CA LEU A 173 24.82 -11.55 -24.69
C LEU A 173 25.04 -11.25 -26.18
N ALA A 174 25.59 -10.07 -26.51
CA ALA A 174 25.91 -9.70 -27.88
C ALA A 174 26.96 -10.64 -28.52
N ARG A 175 28.01 -11.02 -27.77
CA ARG A 175 29.01 -12.00 -28.25
C ARG A 175 28.39 -13.38 -28.49
N ASN A 176 27.53 -13.85 -27.59
CA ASN A 176 26.87 -15.13 -27.73
C ASN A 176 25.92 -15.14 -28.94
N ALA A 177 25.16 -14.05 -29.17
CA ALA A 177 24.33 -13.89 -30.35
C ALA A 177 25.17 -13.93 -31.65
N ARG A 178 26.30 -13.20 -31.71
CA ARG A 178 27.20 -13.24 -32.87
C ARG A 178 27.76 -14.64 -33.13
N ARG A 179 28.19 -15.35 -32.08
CA ARG A 179 28.69 -16.73 -32.19
C ARG A 179 27.61 -17.71 -32.66
N LYS A 180 26.37 -17.55 -32.18
CA LYS A 180 25.24 -18.37 -32.61
C LYS A 180 24.91 -18.14 -34.09
N ASN A 181 24.78 -16.88 -34.51
CA ASN A 181 24.51 -16.51 -35.90
C ASN A 181 25.62 -16.99 -36.84
N ALA A 182 26.89 -16.88 -36.44
CA ALA A 182 28.01 -17.39 -37.24
C ALA A 182 27.99 -18.92 -37.40
N ARG A 183 27.58 -19.67 -36.36
CA ARG A 183 27.42 -21.13 -36.44
C ARG A 183 26.23 -21.52 -37.33
N GLU A 184 25.13 -20.78 -37.24
CA GLU A 184 23.95 -20.98 -38.10
C GLU A 184 24.28 -20.67 -39.56
N ALA A 185 25.00 -19.59 -39.83
CA ALA A 185 25.49 -19.24 -41.17
C ALA A 185 26.43 -20.32 -41.76
N LYS A 186 27.36 -20.84 -40.96
CA LYS A 186 28.22 -21.96 -41.38
C LYS A 186 27.42 -23.22 -41.70
N LYS A 187 26.46 -23.60 -40.85
CA LYS A 187 25.56 -24.75 -41.11
C LYS A 187 24.70 -24.55 -42.36
N ALA A 188 24.25 -23.33 -42.62
CA ALA A 188 23.49 -23.02 -43.83
C ALA A 188 24.38 -23.16 -45.09
N LEU A 189 25.60 -22.64 -45.04
CA LEU A 189 26.57 -22.76 -46.14
C LEU A 189 26.94 -24.22 -46.42
N GLU A 190 27.14 -25.02 -45.38
CA GLU A 190 27.50 -26.44 -45.50
C GLU A 190 26.36 -27.26 -46.12
N LYS A 191 25.09 -26.94 -45.80
CA LYS A 191 23.90 -27.52 -46.45
C LYS A 191 23.77 -27.10 -47.92
N GLU A 192 24.10 -25.87 -48.25
CA GLU A 192 24.12 -25.38 -49.65
C GLU A 192 25.18 -26.08 -50.50
N VAL A 193 26.35 -26.36 -49.93
CA VAL A 193 27.46 -27.03 -50.64
C VAL A 193 27.21 -28.54 -50.77
N SER A 194 26.58 -29.19 -49.80
CA SER A 194 26.24 -30.62 -49.89
C SER A 194 25.05 -30.91 -50.80
N GLY A 195 24.16 -29.94 -51.03
CA GLY A 195 23.04 -30.05 -51.97
C GLY A 195 23.42 -29.83 -53.45
N LYS A 196 24.59 -29.23 -53.73
CA LYS A 196 25.09 -29.03 -55.10
C LYS A 196 25.97 -30.22 -55.49
N SER A 197 25.44 -31.10 -56.34
CA SER A 197 26.19 -32.24 -56.90
C SER A 197 27.45 -31.73 -57.60
N LYS A 198 28.61 -32.23 -57.18
CA LYS A 198 29.88 -31.91 -57.85
C LYS A 198 29.85 -32.54 -59.23
N LYS A 199 29.93 -31.73 -60.29
CA LYS A 199 30.11 -32.22 -61.66
C LYS A 199 31.51 -32.85 -61.75
N SER A 200 31.56 -34.17 -61.86
CA SER A 200 32.80 -34.92 -62.13
C SER A 200 32.98 -35.05 -63.65
N VAL A 201 34.18 -34.74 -64.14
CA VAL A 201 34.56 -35.00 -65.53
C VAL A 201 35.30 -36.33 -65.57
N SER A 202 34.77 -37.30 -66.32
CA SER A 202 35.46 -38.57 -66.61
C SER A 202 36.28 -38.43 -67.89
N PHE A 203 37.55 -38.83 -67.84
CA PHE A 203 38.39 -38.96 -69.03
C PHE A 203 38.20 -40.37 -69.62
N ALA A 204 37.91 -40.42 -70.92
CA ALA A 204 37.78 -41.65 -71.72
C ALA A 204 39.11 -42.04 -72.34
#